data_AF-A0A2M8P5J5-F1
#
_entry.id   AF-A0A2M8P5J5-F1
#
_cell.length_a   1.000
_cell.length_b   1.000
_cell.length_c   1.000
_cell.angle_alpha   90.00
_cell.angle_beta   90.00
_cell.angle_gamma   90.00
#
_symmetry.space_group_name_H-M   'P 1'
#
loop_
_entity.id
_entity.type
_entity.pdbx_description
1 polymer ?
#
loop_
_entity_poly.entity_id
_entity_poly.type
_entity_poly.pdbx_seq_one_letter_code
_entity_poly.pdbx_strand_id
1 'polypeptide(L)'
;FKPETDSLLKRFDLIASLWHEASLIRTVNRNDTVYYHDADFLRLLDLSKEVYESSGGAFDPTVGPLVNAWGFGFTDPQKIDSATVDSLMPLVGFDKIFYNDTV
;
A
#
# COMPACT_ATOMS: atom_id res chain seq x y z
N PHE A 1 17.16 24.48 7.32
CA PHE A 1 15.80 24.32 6.78
C PHE A 1 15.85 24.48 5.27
N LYS A 2 15.33 23.50 4.52
CA LYS A 2 15.28 23.50 3.05
C LYS A 2 13.81 23.37 2.62
N PRO A 3 13.08 24.50 2.44
CA PRO A 3 11.63 24.49 2.25
C PRO A 3 11.13 23.60 1.11
N GLU A 4 11.91 23.49 0.03
CA GLU A 4 11.59 22.66 -1.14
C GLU A 4 11.63 21.16 -0.80
N THR A 5 12.64 20.71 -0.05
CA THR A 5 12.75 19.33 0.43
C THR A 5 11.60 19.01 1.40
N ASP A 6 11.30 19.94 2.31
CA ASP A 6 10.20 19.78 3.27
C ASP A 6 8.84 19.67 2.55
N SER A 7 8.65 20.45 1.48
CA SER A 7 7.41 20.38 0.68
C SER A 7 7.27 19.06 -0.08
N LEU A 8 8.36 18.52 -0.63
CA LEU A 8 8.34 17.23 -1.31
C LEU A 8 8.00 16.09 -0.35
N LEU A 9 8.63 16.07 0.83
CA LEU A 9 8.36 15.06 1.86
C LEU A 9 6.91 15.12 2.34
N LYS A 10 6.36 16.32 2.53
CA LYS A 10 4.93 16.48 2.88
C LYS A 10 4.00 15.95 1.80
N ARG A 11 4.31 16.19 0.51
CA ARG A 11 3.50 15.63 -0.59
C ARG A 11 3.55 14.10 -0.58
N PHE A 12 4.73 13.53 -0.37
CA PHE A 12 4.88 12.08 -0.32
C PHE A 12 4.12 11.45 0.87
N ASP A 13 4.10 12.12 2.03
CA ASP A 13 3.31 11.67 3.19
C ASP A 13 1.80 11.63 2.90
N LEU A 14 1.28 12.62 2.15
CA LEU A 14 -0.12 12.61 1.68
C LEU A 14 -0.43 11.53 0.64
N ILE A 15 0.59 10.90 0.05
CA ILE A 15 0.42 9.85 -0.97
C ILE A 15 0.52 8.47 -0.32
N ALA A 16 1.66 8.18 0.34
CA ALA A 16 2.08 6.83 0.68
C ALA A 16 2.18 6.55 2.19
N SER A 17 1.81 7.51 3.05
CA SER A 17 1.89 7.31 4.50
C SER A 17 0.81 6.37 5.00
N LEU A 18 1.22 5.31 5.69
CA LEU A 18 0.31 4.42 6.40
C LEU A 18 -0.33 5.12 7.63
N TRP A 19 0.34 6.14 8.20
CA TRP A 19 -0.05 6.77 9.46
C TRP A 19 -0.84 8.07 9.28
N HIS A 20 -0.64 8.77 8.16
CA HIS A 20 -1.35 10.01 7.90
C HIS A 20 -2.80 9.74 7.49
N GLU A 21 -3.76 10.25 8.26
CA GLU A 21 -5.17 9.90 8.07
C GLU A 21 -5.76 10.26 6.71
N ALA A 22 -5.26 11.34 6.11
CA ALA A 22 -5.66 11.84 4.80
C ALA A 22 -4.79 11.32 3.65
N SER A 23 -3.92 10.32 3.89
CA SER A 23 -3.10 9.78 2.82
C SER A 23 -3.93 8.99 1.82
N LEU A 24 -3.55 9.07 0.55
CA LEU A 24 -4.25 8.36 -0.52
C LEU A 24 -4.21 6.84 -0.33
N ILE A 25 -3.06 6.29 0.09
CA ILE A 25 -2.92 4.86 0.37
C ILE A 25 -3.91 4.37 1.45
N ARG A 26 -4.26 5.21 2.44
CA ARG A 26 -5.24 4.84 3.46
C ARG A 26 -6.65 4.74 2.90
N THR A 27 -7.03 5.63 1.98
CA THR A 27 -8.29 5.56 1.24
C THR A 27 -8.36 4.28 0.42
N VAL A 28 -7.31 3.98 -0.35
CA VAL A 28 -7.22 2.75 -1.15
C VAL A 28 -7.30 1.50 -0.28
N ASN A 29 -6.57 1.45 0.84
CA ASN A 29 -6.57 0.30 1.76
C ASN A 29 -7.92 0.07 2.46
N ARG A 30 -8.82 1.06 2.49
CA ARG A 30 -10.20 0.91 2.97
C ARG A 30 -11.15 0.33 1.91
N ASN A 31 -10.61 0.01 0.74
CA ASN A 31 -11.37 -0.38 -0.44
C ASN A 31 -12.33 0.72 -0.91
N ASP A 32 -12.02 1.99 -0.59
CA ASP A 32 -12.77 3.14 -1.10
C ASP A 32 -12.34 3.43 -2.54
N THR A 33 -13.31 3.74 -3.40
CA THR A 33 -13.02 4.13 -4.78
C THR A 33 -12.45 5.55 -4.81
N VAL A 34 -11.25 5.69 -5.35
CA VAL A 34 -10.63 7.00 -5.62
C VAL A 34 -11.05 7.45 -7.01
N TYR A 35 -11.78 8.56 -7.09
CA TYR A 35 -12.33 9.08 -8.36
C TYR A 35 -11.43 10.11 -9.06
N TYR A 36 -10.30 10.47 -8.47
CA TYR A 36 -9.36 11.44 -9.03
C TYR A 36 -7.99 10.81 -9.27
N HIS A 37 -7.29 11.32 -10.28
CA HIS A 37 -5.99 10.82 -10.70
C HIS A 37 -4.87 11.58 -9.98
N ASP A 38 -4.12 10.92 -9.10
CA ASP A 38 -2.85 11.43 -8.57
C ASP A 38 -1.69 10.75 -9.31
N ALA A 39 -0.98 11.52 -10.14
CA ALA A 39 0.07 10.98 -11.02
C ALA A 39 1.26 10.41 -10.24
N ASP A 40 1.58 10.95 -9.07
CA ASP A 40 2.70 10.47 -8.25
C ASP A 40 2.35 9.13 -7.60
N PHE A 41 1.09 8.98 -7.15
CA PHE A 41 0.60 7.71 -6.61
C PHE A 41 0.53 6.61 -7.67
N LEU A 42 0.03 6.92 -8.86
CA LEU A 42 -0.04 5.94 -9.95
C LEU A 42 1.35 5.52 -10.42
N ARG A 43 2.28 6.47 -10.55
CA ARG A 43 3.69 6.16 -10.80
C ARG A 43 4.29 5.27 -9.72
N LEU A 44 3.95 5.48 -8.45
CA LEU A 44 4.39 4.63 -7.34
C LEU A 44 3.81 3.21 -7.46
N LEU A 45 2.53 3.07 -7.83
CA LEU A 45 1.89 1.78 -8.08
C LEU A 45 2.56 1.06 -9.26
N ASP A 46 2.80 1.74 -10.37
CA ASP A 46 3.46 1.16 -11.55
C ASP A 46 4.86 0.65 -11.22
N LEU A 47 5.65 1.45 -10.51
CA LEU A 47 6.98 1.02 -10.07
C LEU A 47 6.90 -0.17 -9.12
N SER A 48 5.92 -0.17 -8.21
CA SER A 48 5.71 -1.28 -7.29
C SER A 48 5.32 -2.57 -8.02
N LYS A 49 4.53 -2.45 -9.10
CA LYS A 49 4.16 -3.57 -9.99
C LYS A 49 5.37 -4.11 -10.72
N GLU A 50 6.21 -3.24 -11.29
CA GLU A 50 7.45 -3.63 -11.96
C GLU A 50 8.39 -4.41 -11.02
N VAL A 51 8.55 -3.95 -9.78
CA VAL A 51 9.37 -4.63 -8.77
C VAL A 51 8.73 -5.96 -8.32
N TYR A 52 7.40 -6.00 -8.17
CA TYR A 52 6.65 -7.23 -7.87
C TYR A 52 6.89 -8.29 -8.94
N GLU A 53 6.69 -7.94 -10.21
CA GLU A 53 6.85 -8.84 -11.35
C GLU A 53 8.31 -9.29 -11.53
N SER A 54 9.26 -8.35 -11.51
CA SER A 54 10.69 -8.66 -11.70
C SER A 54 11.30 -9.49 -10.56
N SER A 55 10.73 -9.40 -9.36
CA SER A 55 11.15 -10.20 -8.20
C SER A 55 10.45 -11.56 -8.09
N GLY A 56 9.52 -11.89 -9.00
CA GLY A 56 8.72 -13.11 -8.92
C GLY A 56 7.84 -13.15 -7.67
N GLY A 57 7.37 -11.99 -7.19
CA GLY A 57 6.55 -11.84 -5.99
C GLY A 57 7.32 -11.82 -4.66
N ALA A 58 8.66 -11.82 -4.67
CA ALA A 58 9.44 -11.69 -3.44
C ALA A 58 9.28 -10.30 -2.79
N PHE A 59 9.07 -9.26 -3.60
CA PHE A 59 8.54 -7.98 -3.15
C PHE A 59 7.04 -7.95 -3.46
N ASP A 60 6.20 -7.74 -2.44
CA ASP A 60 4.75 -7.57 -2.61
C ASP A 60 4.25 -6.47 -1.66
N PRO A 61 3.78 -5.31 -2.19
CA PRO A 61 3.29 -4.21 -1.35
C PRO A 61 1.91 -4.50 -0.73
N THR A 62 1.25 -5.59 -1.11
CA THR A 62 -0.11 -5.95 -0.65
C THR A 62 -0.13 -6.81 0.60
N VAL A 63 1.03 -7.15 1.17
CA VAL A 63 1.17 -7.98 2.39
C VAL A 63 0.65 -7.30 3.67
N GLY A 64 0.06 -6.11 3.57
CA GLY A 64 -0.51 -5.35 4.68
C GLY A 64 -1.37 -6.17 5.66
N PRO A 65 -2.31 -7.05 5.20
CA PRO A 65 -3.07 -7.91 6.10
C PRO A 65 -2.20 -8.80 7.00
N LEU A 66 -1.15 -9.40 6.43
CA LEU A 66 -0.20 -10.24 7.18
C LEU A 66 0.66 -9.39 8.11
N VAL A 67 1.20 -8.28 7.63
CA VAL A 67 2.01 -7.34 8.43
C VAL A 67 1.25 -6.86 9.67
N ASN A 68 -0.04 -6.54 9.52
CA ASN A 68 -0.91 -6.17 10.63
C ASN A 68 -1.11 -7.34 11.60
N ALA A 69 -1.47 -8.52 11.11
CA ALA A 69 -1.71 -9.69 11.97
C ALA A 69 -0.49 -10.04 12.85
N TRP A 70 0.71 -9.91 12.30
CA TRP A 70 1.97 -10.12 13.02
C TRP A 70 2.38 -8.97 13.96
N GLY A 71 1.63 -7.88 13.99
CA GLY A 71 1.87 -6.74 14.87
C GLY A 71 2.96 -5.78 14.39
N PHE A 72 3.36 -5.86 13.11
CA PHE A 72 4.31 -4.92 12.50
C PHE A 72 3.63 -3.67 11.92
N GLY A 73 2.29 -3.67 11.86
CA GLY A 73 1.49 -2.54 11.40
C GLY A 73 0.78 -1.81 12.54
N PHE A 74 -0.54 -1.66 12.42
CA PHE A 74 -1.34 -0.83 13.35
C PHE A 74 -1.95 -1.59 14.53
N THR A 75 -1.84 -2.91 14.53
CA THR A 75 -2.50 -3.79 15.51
C THR A 75 -1.46 -4.45 16.41
N ASP A 76 -1.87 -4.81 17.63
CA ASP A 76 -1.01 -5.58 18.51
C ASP A 76 -0.74 -6.98 17.91
N PRO A 77 0.46 -7.54 18.14
CA PRO A 77 0.80 -8.87 17.65
C PRO A 77 -0.17 -9.92 18.21
N GLN A 78 -0.80 -10.67 17.30
CA GLN A 78 -1.63 -11.80 17.67
C GLN A 78 -0.82 -13.09 17.63
N LYS A 79 -1.31 -14.14 18.32
CA LYS A 79 -0.75 -15.48 18.14
C LYS A 79 -1.22 -16.01 16.78
N ILE A 80 -0.39 -15.82 15.76
CA ILE A 80 -0.69 -16.25 14.40
C ILE A 80 -0.37 -17.74 14.25
N ASP A 81 -1.34 -18.48 13.71
CA ASP A 81 -1.19 -19.87 13.28
C ASP A 81 -1.46 -20.00 11.78
N SER A 82 -1.26 -21.20 11.24
CA SER A 82 -1.47 -21.48 9.81
C SER A 82 -2.90 -21.14 9.37
N ALA A 83 -3.90 -21.42 10.21
CA ALA A 83 -5.30 -21.13 9.89
C ALA A 83 -5.55 -19.62 9.73
N THR A 84 -4.93 -18.80 10.58
CA THR A 84 -5.00 -17.35 10.47
C THR A 84 -4.33 -16.86 9.19
N VAL A 85 -3.14 -17.37 8.86
CA VAL A 85 -2.45 -17.04 7.61
C VAL A 85 -3.29 -17.41 6.39
N ASP A 86 -3.82 -18.64 6.37
CA ASP A 86 -4.66 -19.13 5.27
C ASP A 86 -5.91 -18.27 5.07
N SER A 87 -6.48 -17.72 6.15
CA SER A 87 -7.63 -16.82 6.07
C SER A 87 -7.30 -15.44 5.49
N LEU A 88 -6.05 -14.98 5.61
CA LEU A 88 -5.60 -13.66 5.17
C LEU A 88 -5.00 -13.68 3.76
N MET A 89 -4.42 -14.80 3.34
CA MET A 89 -3.81 -14.95 2.01
C MET A 89 -4.72 -14.55 0.84
N PRO A 90 -6.06 -14.80 0.85
CA PRO A 90 -6.95 -14.34 -0.21
C PRO A 90 -7.02 -12.81 -0.37
N LEU A 91 -6.55 -12.04 0.62
CA LEU A 91 -6.50 -10.57 0.58
C LEU A 91 -5.16 -10.04 0.05
N VAL A 92 -4.18 -10.91 -0.16
CA VAL A 92 -2.83 -10.58 -0.64
C VAL A 92 -2.72 -10.92 -2.13
N GLY A 93 -2.06 -10.05 -2.87
CA GLY A 93 -1.73 -10.21 -4.28
C GLY A 93 -1.97 -8.94 -5.07
N PHE A 94 -0.99 -8.57 -5.90
CA PHE A 94 -1.06 -7.39 -6.76
C PHE A 94 -2.20 -7.47 -7.79
N ASP A 95 -2.62 -8.69 -8.16
CA ASP A 95 -3.75 -8.99 -9.04
C ASP A 95 -5.11 -8.45 -8.55
N LYS A 96 -5.18 -8.06 -7.27
CA LYS A 96 -6.40 -7.50 -6.64
C LYS A 96 -6.47 -5.97 -6.75
N ILE A 97 -5.42 -5.32 -7.23
CA ILE A 97 -5.40 -3.87 -7.44
C ILE A 97 -5.86 -3.58 -8.86
N PHE A 98 -6.93 -2.81 -8.99
CA PHE A 98 -7.47 -2.35 -10.27
C PHE A 98 -7.41 -0.84 -10.35
N TYR A 99 -6.73 -0.32 -11.36
CA TYR A 99 -6.70 1.10 -11.68
C TYR A 99 -6.68 1.26 -13.20
N ASN A 100 -7.27 2.35 -13.69
CA ASN A 100 -7.28 2.66 -15.11
C ASN A 100 -6.18 3.71 -15.38
N ASP A 101 -5.22 3.35 -16.22
CA ASP A 101 -4.14 4.25 -16.67
C ASP A 101 -4.56 5.12 -17.87
N THR A 102 -5.78 4.94 -18.37
CA THR A 102 -6.26 5.69 -19.53
C THR A 102 -6.95 6.97 -19.09
N VAL A 103 -6.30 8.10 -19.37
CA VAL A 103 -6.88 9.46 -19.31
C VAL A 103 -8.04 9.60 -20.29
#